data_AF-A0AAI8NIH4-F1
#
_entry.id   AF-A0AAI8NIH4-F1
#
_cell.length_a   1.000
_cell.length_b   1.000
_cell.length_c   1.000
_cell.angle_alpha   90.00
_cell.angle_beta   90.00
_cell.angle_gamma   90.00
#
_symmetry.space_group_name_H-M   'P 1'
#
loop_
_entity.id
_entity.type
_entity.pdbx_description
1 polymer ?
#
loop_
_entity_poly.entity_id
_entity_poly.type
_entity_poly.pdbx_seq_one_letter_code
_entity_poly.pdbx_strand_id
1 'polypeptide(L)'
;MGAAEDIVTSGTGAEAWDPKLNPDVLGVMPFRGLSPLQESDAEVFFGRDGEVEQVIAALADRPSVVLCGPSGCGKSSLALAGVVPRMRQAGYDMVVVNASMIPTPRRALAIELCHAAAGRQAQGADAVEAILARRGLMDAFSIVRENTGQKLVVVLDQAEQLLRCTEATIKEATELLFPERSLGNEVKVLATLRADFLNPVLAHPHLGRMVRGDNVVYLASMSQDQLRKVIAGPLEQLSDVGYEPGLIDRILDDAIDAPGALPLVGLLLQQLWARRAHGDLTHAAYESVGGVSGVVAHHAELVWQESVDDQEQDEALALLSGLVWLQPDGAVPLRRRLTREEAGQTRWRIANELALRRLLVLNAGSGQQTAELAHEILMTAWPRLRQRVDADREFLKVRGELDFYRSRWEAAARNQSLLPSLIPLAAMEYGLQGREKDLSEEEQEFLALARRRHRVRQKLRATWNSTARLFGRWRWAHIIFASLIVALLITGWAGMRALLESSQAQGRLAPSDAPTVVVTIVALCTACGGLVGAVLTAWAKYVQARGQNDADLVRAKAEMVRAEAEMLRAQSDALRAREGLPAIEPSAEGETQSQSPDAPSPGQSRSPEGPAGGGET
;
A
#
# COMPACT_ATOMS: atom_id res chain seq x y z
N MET A 1 -13.40 -33.22 -28.83
CA MET A 1 -13.22 -33.55 -30.26
C MET A 1 -14.28 -32.78 -31.04
N GLY A 2 -13.90 -32.13 -32.13
CA GLY A 2 -14.71 -31.12 -32.82
C GLY A 2 -14.50 -29.70 -32.24
N ALA A 3 -14.44 -28.70 -33.14
CA ALA A 3 -14.16 -27.28 -32.88
C ALA A 3 -12.71 -26.93 -32.46
N ALA A 4 -11.74 -27.17 -33.35
CA ALA A 4 -10.36 -26.66 -33.25
C ALA A 4 -9.67 -26.48 -34.64
N GLU A 5 -10.45 -26.10 -35.66
CA GLU A 5 -9.98 -25.70 -36.99
C GLU A 5 -10.59 -24.32 -37.33
N ASP A 6 -10.18 -23.70 -38.45
CA ASP A 6 -10.61 -22.36 -38.95
C ASP A 6 -10.07 -21.09 -38.24
N ILE A 7 -8.75 -21.00 -38.02
CA ILE A 7 -8.04 -19.69 -38.02
C ILE A 7 -6.72 -19.75 -38.82
N VAL A 8 -6.75 -20.25 -40.07
CA VAL A 8 -5.60 -20.20 -41.00
C VAL A 8 -6.03 -19.95 -42.47
N THR A 9 -6.58 -18.78 -42.80
CA THR A 9 -6.62 -18.25 -44.19
C THR A 9 -7.04 -16.77 -44.25
N SER A 10 -6.07 -15.83 -44.34
CA SER A 10 -6.31 -14.46 -44.82
C SER A 10 -5.01 -13.65 -45.08
N GLY A 11 -4.00 -14.28 -45.72
CA GLY A 11 -2.73 -13.62 -46.08
C GLY A 11 -2.33 -13.91 -47.53
N THR A 12 -2.86 -13.14 -48.48
CA THR A 12 -2.57 -13.32 -49.92
C THR A 12 -1.24 -12.68 -50.34
N GLY A 13 -0.14 -13.34 -49.99
CA GLY A 13 1.21 -13.08 -50.53
C GLY A 13 1.85 -14.39 -50.96
N ALA A 14 1.87 -14.68 -52.26
CA ALA A 14 2.39 -15.93 -52.80
C ALA A 14 3.91 -15.88 -52.99
N GLU A 15 4.66 -15.89 -51.89
CA GLU A 15 6.09 -16.19 -51.93
C GLU A 15 6.32 -17.69 -52.19
N ALA A 16 7.40 -18.02 -52.89
CA ALA A 16 7.56 -19.35 -53.48
C ALA A 16 7.89 -20.42 -52.42
N TRP A 17 7.14 -21.53 -52.46
CA TRP A 17 7.47 -22.75 -51.72
C TRP A 17 8.85 -23.27 -52.15
N ASP A 18 9.83 -23.23 -51.25
CA ASP A 18 11.16 -23.82 -51.47
C ASP A 18 11.06 -25.35 -51.30
N PRO A 19 11.27 -26.16 -52.36
CA PRO A 19 11.00 -27.60 -52.34
C PRO A 19 12.01 -28.42 -51.51
N LYS A 20 12.94 -27.78 -50.78
CA LYS A 20 13.89 -28.45 -49.89
C LYS A 20 13.38 -28.67 -48.46
N LEU A 21 12.41 -27.89 -47.98
CA LEU A 21 12.02 -27.92 -46.57
C LEU A 21 11.04 -29.07 -46.28
N ASN A 22 11.39 -29.95 -45.34
CA ASN A 22 10.46 -30.96 -44.82
C ASN A 22 9.28 -30.25 -44.11
N PRO A 23 8.01 -30.52 -44.45
CA PRO A 23 6.85 -29.94 -43.78
C PRO A 23 6.82 -30.15 -42.25
N ASP A 24 7.42 -31.21 -41.70
CA ASP A 24 7.50 -31.40 -40.25
C ASP A 24 8.26 -30.26 -39.54
N VAL A 25 9.28 -29.70 -40.19
CA VAL A 25 10.11 -28.58 -39.69
C VAL A 25 9.32 -27.27 -39.64
N LEU A 26 8.19 -27.17 -40.35
CA LEU A 26 7.29 -26.01 -40.28
C LEU A 26 6.43 -26.02 -39.00
N GLY A 27 6.27 -27.16 -38.32
CA GLY A 27 5.45 -27.30 -37.12
C GLY A 27 6.12 -26.86 -35.81
N VAL A 28 7.46 -26.82 -35.75
CA VAL A 28 8.21 -26.53 -34.53
C VAL A 28 8.93 -25.19 -34.65
N MET A 29 8.53 -24.20 -33.84
CA MET A 29 9.23 -22.92 -33.72
C MET A 29 10.31 -23.02 -32.62
N PRO A 30 11.62 -23.13 -32.94
CA PRO A 30 12.67 -23.38 -31.94
C PRO A 30 12.84 -22.21 -30.95
N PHE A 31 12.57 -20.97 -31.39
CA PHE A 31 12.77 -19.77 -30.57
C PHE A 31 11.46 -19.23 -30.00
N ARG A 32 11.31 -19.28 -28.66
CA ARG A 32 10.06 -18.86 -27.97
C ARG A 32 9.91 -17.34 -27.79
N GLY A 33 10.88 -16.53 -28.22
CA GLY A 33 10.76 -15.06 -28.20
C GLY A 33 11.03 -14.46 -26.82
N LEU A 34 10.12 -13.59 -26.35
CA LEU A 34 10.17 -12.97 -25.01
C LEU A 34 9.59 -13.85 -23.89
N SER A 35 8.96 -14.98 -24.23
CA SER A 35 8.39 -15.90 -23.23
C SER A 35 9.49 -16.71 -22.54
N PRO A 36 9.44 -16.88 -21.20
CA PRO A 36 10.35 -17.80 -20.51
C PRO A 36 10.10 -19.24 -20.99
N LEU A 37 11.17 -20.00 -21.16
CA LEU A 37 11.10 -21.40 -21.59
C LEU A 37 10.41 -22.23 -20.51
N GLN A 38 9.44 -23.04 -20.92
CA GLN A 38 8.66 -23.92 -20.05
C GLN A 38 9.27 -25.32 -19.97
N GLU A 39 8.70 -26.19 -19.13
CA GLU A 39 9.10 -27.60 -19.04
C GLU A 39 9.06 -28.32 -20.40
N SER A 40 8.05 -28.01 -21.22
CA SER A 40 7.90 -28.52 -22.60
C SER A 40 8.97 -28.03 -23.57
N ASP A 41 9.81 -27.08 -23.18
CA ASP A 41 10.88 -26.49 -23.98
C ASP A 41 12.27 -26.99 -23.54
N ALA A 42 12.34 -28.01 -22.68
CA ALA A 42 13.60 -28.54 -22.14
C ALA A 42 14.58 -29.02 -23.23
N GLU A 43 14.07 -29.51 -24.36
CA GLU A 43 14.88 -29.96 -25.50
C GLU A 43 15.57 -28.81 -26.27
N VAL A 44 15.10 -27.57 -26.08
CA VAL A 44 15.70 -26.34 -26.63
C VAL A 44 16.30 -25.43 -25.56
N PHE A 45 16.51 -25.94 -24.34
CA PHE A 45 17.14 -25.21 -23.23
C PHE A 45 18.65 -25.49 -23.20
N PHE A 46 19.47 -24.49 -23.54
CA PHE A 46 20.92 -24.63 -23.67
C PHE A 46 21.72 -23.66 -22.79
N GLY A 47 23.00 -23.97 -22.57
CA GLY A 47 24.00 -23.03 -22.06
C GLY A 47 24.00 -22.79 -20.55
N ARG A 48 23.16 -23.50 -19.78
CA ARG A 48 23.03 -23.35 -18.31
C ARG A 48 23.13 -24.65 -17.52
N ASP A 49 23.64 -25.71 -18.13
CA ASP A 49 23.69 -27.05 -17.54
C ASP A 49 24.44 -27.06 -16.19
N GLY A 50 25.56 -26.35 -16.10
CA GLY A 50 26.33 -26.24 -14.85
C GLY A 50 25.54 -25.57 -13.72
N GLU A 51 24.82 -24.49 -14.01
CA GLU A 51 23.99 -23.78 -13.03
C GLU A 51 22.71 -24.55 -12.69
N VAL A 52 22.18 -25.37 -13.61
CA VAL A 52 21.06 -26.29 -13.32
C VAL A 52 21.50 -27.38 -12.34
N GLU A 53 22.64 -28.03 -12.58
CA GLU A 53 23.18 -29.02 -11.63
C GLU A 53 23.56 -28.37 -10.29
N GLN A 54 24.07 -27.13 -10.28
CA GLN A 54 24.31 -26.36 -9.05
C GLN A 54 23.02 -26.12 -8.26
N VAL A 55 21.92 -25.73 -8.91
CA VAL A 55 20.62 -25.53 -8.25
C VAL A 55 20.04 -26.85 -7.76
N ILE A 56 20.21 -27.95 -8.49
CA ILE A 56 19.74 -29.29 -8.08
C ILE A 56 20.53 -29.81 -6.87
N ALA A 57 21.85 -29.64 -6.86
CA ALA A 57 22.68 -29.96 -5.69
C ALA A 57 22.30 -29.10 -4.48
N ALA A 58 22.11 -27.80 -4.68
CA ALA A 58 21.65 -26.90 -3.62
C ALA A 58 20.24 -27.26 -3.10
N LEU A 59 19.35 -27.71 -3.99
CA LEU A 59 18.02 -28.22 -3.63
C LEU A 59 18.09 -29.58 -2.94
N ALA A 60 19.07 -30.45 -3.20
CA ALA A 60 19.20 -31.72 -2.50
C ALA A 60 19.41 -31.47 -0.99
N ASP A 61 20.41 -30.66 -0.65
CA ASP A 61 20.83 -30.37 0.73
C ASP A 61 19.88 -29.45 1.50
N ARG A 62 19.21 -28.51 0.82
CA ARG A 62 18.42 -27.44 1.48
C ARG A 62 16.90 -27.62 1.29
N PRO A 63 16.06 -27.12 2.22
CA PRO A 63 14.61 -27.09 2.05
C PRO A 63 14.15 -25.94 1.12
N SER A 64 14.97 -24.92 0.91
CA SER A 64 14.72 -23.88 -0.09
C SER A 64 16.00 -23.41 -0.76
N VAL A 65 15.86 -22.91 -1.99
CA VAL A 65 16.91 -22.25 -2.78
C VAL A 65 16.33 -20.99 -3.43
N VAL A 66 17.06 -19.88 -3.37
CA VAL A 66 16.72 -18.62 -4.06
C VAL A 66 17.71 -18.39 -5.20
N LEU A 67 17.24 -18.52 -6.44
CA LEU A 67 17.98 -18.18 -7.65
C LEU A 67 17.97 -16.67 -7.85
N CYS A 68 19.05 -15.99 -7.46
CA CYS A 68 19.15 -14.54 -7.42
C CYS A 68 20.00 -14.00 -8.58
N GLY A 69 19.50 -13.05 -9.39
CA GLY A 69 20.23 -12.53 -10.55
C GLY A 69 19.53 -11.35 -11.25
N PRO A 70 20.23 -10.61 -12.14
CA PRO A 70 19.65 -9.46 -12.84
C PRO A 70 18.41 -9.83 -13.67
N SER A 71 17.61 -8.84 -14.08
CA SER A 71 16.52 -9.13 -15.02
C SER A 71 17.09 -9.59 -16.38
N GLY A 72 16.36 -10.46 -17.07
CA GLY A 72 16.77 -11.04 -18.35
C GLY A 72 17.91 -12.08 -18.32
N CYS A 73 18.54 -12.44 -17.19
CA CYS A 73 19.61 -13.47 -17.22
C CYS A 73 19.13 -14.94 -17.35
N GLY A 74 17.82 -15.17 -17.53
CA GLY A 74 17.24 -16.50 -17.76
C GLY A 74 16.75 -17.25 -16.51
N LYS A 75 16.60 -16.58 -15.36
CA LYS A 75 16.17 -17.21 -14.08
C LYS A 75 14.95 -18.15 -14.22
N SER A 76 13.86 -17.63 -14.78
CA SER A 76 12.60 -18.38 -14.92
C SER A 76 12.77 -19.56 -15.88
N SER A 77 13.43 -19.38 -17.04
CA SER A 77 13.77 -20.47 -17.95
C SER A 77 14.64 -21.54 -17.29
N LEU A 78 15.62 -21.16 -16.46
CA LEU A 78 16.47 -22.11 -15.73
C LEU A 78 15.66 -22.93 -14.72
N ALA A 79 14.75 -22.30 -13.99
CA ALA A 79 13.85 -23.01 -13.10
C ALA A 79 12.90 -23.96 -13.86
N LEU A 80 12.23 -23.47 -14.92
CA LEU A 80 11.11 -24.15 -15.58
C LEU A 80 11.52 -25.14 -16.67
N ALA A 81 12.54 -24.85 -17.48
CA ALA A 81 13.03 -25.73 -18.54
C ALA A 81 14.32 -26.48 -18.15
N GLY A 82 15.10 -25.95 -17.20
CA GLY A 82 16.33 -26.59 -16.72
C GLY A 82 16.11 -27.56 -15.54
N VAL A 83 15.61 -27.04 -14.42
CA VAL A 83 15.52 -27.75 -13.13
C VAL A 83 14.24 -28.59 -13.01
N VAL A 84 13.07 -28.04 -13.37
CA VAL A 84 11.77 -28.72 -13.23
C VAL A 84 11.71 -30.10 -13.90
N PRO A 85 12.20 -30.31 -15.16
CA PRO A 85 12.20 -31.63 -15.78
C PRO A 85 13.06 -32.64 -15.02
N ARG A 86 14.28 -32.24 -14.62
CA ARG A 86 15.24 -33.08 -13.88
C ARG A 86 14.71 -33.45 -12.48
N MET A 87 14.07 -32.52 -11.77
CA MET A 87 13.44 -32.82 -10.47
C MET A 87 12.27 -33.80 -10.61
N ARG A 88 11.45 -33.68 -11.67
CA ARG A 88 10.39 -34.65 -11.95
C ARG A 88 10.93 -36.03 -12.33
N GLN A 89 12.01 -36.10 -13.11
CA GLN A 89 12.74 -37.36 -13.36
C GLN A 89 13.29 -37.98 -12.07
N ALA A 90 13.69 -37.15 -11.09
CA ALA A 90 14.08 -37.58 -9.74
C ALA A 90 12.89 -37.93 -8.81
N GLY A 91 11.66 -38.01 -9.33
CA GLY A 91 10.47 -38.46 -8.61
C GLY A 91 9.76 -37.40 -7.76
N TYR A 92 9.96 -36.11 -8.04
CA TYR A 92 9.20 -35.02 -7.41
C TYR A 92 7.94 -34.67 -8.22
N ASP A 93 6.80 -34.51 -7.54
CA ASP A 93 5.69 -33.71 -8.04
C ASP A 93 6.13 -32.23 -8.08
N MET A 94 5.56 -31.45 -8.99
CA MET A 94 5.98 -30.06 -9.26
C MET A 94 4.78 -29.12 -9.24
N VAL A 95 4.90 -27.99 -8.55
CA VAL A 95 3.89 -26.92 -8.48
C VAL A 95 4.56 -25.59 -8.83
N VAL A 96 4.02 -24.86 -9.82
CA VAL A 96 4.63 -23.62 -10.33
C VAL A 96 3.73 -22.43 -10.03
N VAL A 97 4.19 -21.52 -9.18
CA VAL A 97 3.49 -20.28 -8.81
C VAL A 97 4.28 -19.08 -9.30
N ASN A 98 3.79 -18.42 -10.35
CA ASN A 98 4.28 -17.11 -10.74
C ASN A 98 3.56 -16.02 -9.91
N ALA A 99 4.32 -15.24 -9.17
CA ALA A 99 3.79 -14.23 -8.24
C ALA A 99 3.21 -12.98 -8.92
N SER A 100 3.44 -12.75 -10.23
CA SER A 100 2.78 -11.66 -10.98
C SER A 100 1.34 -12.04 -11.38
N MET A 101 1.05 -13.33 -11.59
CA MET A 101 -0.15 -13.77 -12.32
C MET A 101 -1.43 -13.91 -11.47
N ILE A 102 -1.35 -14.23 -10.17
CA ILE A 102 -2.51 -14.57 -9.32
C ILE A 102 -2.70 -13.57 -8.15
N PRO A 103 -3.91 -13.36 -7.55
CA PRO A 103 -4.11 -12.35 -6.51
C PRO A 103 -3.38 -12.62 -5.19
N THR A 104 -3.26 -13.89 -4.77
CA THR A 104 -2.44 -14.29 -3.61
C THR A 104 -1.64 -15.57 -3.93
N PRO A 105 -0.43 -15.74 -3.36
CA PRO A 105 0.32 -16.98 -3.54
C PRO A 105 -0.38 -18.21 -2.96
N ARG A 106 -1.16 -18.08 -1.88
CA ARG A 106 -1.94 -19.22 -1.34
C ARG A 106 -3.04 -19.68 -2.31
N ARG A 107 -3.75 -18.75 -2.97
CA ARG A 107 -4.73 -19.10 -4.02
C ARG A 107 -4.07 -19.83 -5.18
N ALA A 108 -2.88 -19.37 -5.59
CA ALA A 108 -2.08 -20.02 -6.62
C ALA A 108 -1.70 -21.46 -6.23
N LEU A 109 -1.09 -21.63 -5.06
CA LEU A 109 -0.72 -22.96 -4.53
C LEU A 109 -1.91 -23.91 -4.46
N ALA A 110 -3.09 -23.43 -4.06
CA ALA A 110 -4.29 -24.26 -3.99
C ALA A 110 -4.74 -24.76 -5.37
N ILE A 111 -4.78 -23.88 -6.37
CA ILE A 111 -5.15 -24.24 -7.75
C ILE A 111 -4.14 -25.23 -8.34
N GLU A 112 -2.84 -24.95 -8.22
CA GLU A 112 -1.78 -25.79 -8.78
C GLU A 112 -1.65 -27.14 -8.07
N LEU A 113 -1.89 -27.22 -6.75
CA LEU A 113 -1.99 -28.50 -6.03
C LEU A 113 -3.18 -29.33 -6.50
N CYS A 114 -4.35 -28.72 -6.76
CA CYS A 114 -5.49 -29.40 -7.36
C CYS A 114 -5.16 -29.92 -8.77
N HIS A 115 -4.47 -29.12 -9.59
CA HIS A 115 -4.05 -29.51 -10.94
C HIS A 115 -3.03 -30.65 -10.92
N ALA A 116 -2.05 -30.62 -10.02
CA ALA A 116 -1.08 -31.71 -9.80
C ALA A 116 -1.73 -33.01 -9.28
N ALA A 117 -2.99 -32.98 -8.85
CA ALA A 117 -3.78 -34.14 -8.44
C ALA A 117 -4.86 -34.57 -9.45
N ALA A 118 -4.92 -33.95 -10.63
CA ALA A 118 -5.89 -34.26 -11.68
C ALA A 118 -5.81 -35.75 -12.10
N GLY A 119 -6.81 -36.54 -11.65
CA GLY A 119 -6.84 -38.00 -11.84
C GLY A 119 -7.38 -38.78 -10.64
N ARG A 120 -7.52 -38.15 -9.45
CA ARG A 120 -8.21 -38.72 -8.27
C ARG A 120 -9.34 -37.79 -7.80
N GLN A 121 -9.96 -38.05 -6.63
CA GLN A 121 -11.06 -37.24 -6.11
C GLN A 121 -10.59 -35.82 -5.76
N ALA A 122 -10.60 -34.93 -6.74
CA ALA A 122 -10.12 -33.57 -6.61
C ALA A 122 -10.99 -32.78 -5.63
N GLN A 123 -10.44 -32.50 -4.44
CA GLN A 123 -10.96 -31.44 -3.58
C GLN A 123 -10.86 -30.11 -4.35
N GLY A 124 -11.92 -29.30 -4.33
CA GLY A 124 -11.91 -28.00 -4.98
C GLY A 124 -10.84 -27.07 -4.38
N ALA A 125 -10.33 -26.14 -5.18
CA ALA A 125 -9.25 -25.23 -4.77
C ALA A 125 -9.57 -24.49 -3.46
N ASP A 126 -10.83 -24.13 -3.21
CA ASP A 126 -11.28 -23.47 -1.97
C ASP A 126 -11.07 -24.33 -0.71
N ALA A 127 -11.19 -25.66 -0.83
CA ALA A 127 -10.93 -26.60 0.26
C ALA A 127 -9.42 -26.76 0.52
N VAL A 128 -8.61 -26.88 -0.54
CA VAL A 128 -7.15 -26.94 -0.44
C VAL A 128 -6.59 -25.62 0.10
N GLU A 129 -7.13 -24.48 -0.31
CA GLU A 129 -6.82 -23.15 0.21
C GLU A 129 -7.15 -23.00 1.70
N ALA A 130 -8.25 -23.60 2.16
CA ALA A 130 -8.61 -23.65 3.57
C ALA A 130 -7.72 -24.59 4.39
N ILE A 131 -7.17 -25.67 3.79
CA ILE A 131 -6.18 -26.54 4.43
C ILE A 131 -4.82 -25.82 4.53
N LEU A 132 -4.34 -25.21 3.44
CA LEU A 132 -3.09 -24.42 3.41
C LEU A 132 -3.08 -23.36 4.52
N ALA A 133 -4.18 -22.62 4.70
CA ALA A 133 -4.30 -21.59 5.73
C ALA A 133 -4.37 -22.14 7.18
N ARG A 134 -4.80 -23.39 7.39
CA ARG A 134 -5.00 -23.99 8.72
C ARG A 134 -3.88 -24.93 9.15
N ARG A 135 -3.16 -25.53 8.19
CA ARG A 135 -2.20 -26.62 8.42
C ARG A 135 -0.90 -26.50 7.62
N GLY A 136 -0.82 -25.59 6.66
CA GLY A 136 0.37 -25.38 5.84
C GLY A 136 0.51 -26.36 4.65
N LEU A 137 1.64 -26.25 3.96
CA LEU A 137 1.89 -26.90 2.67
C LEU A 137 2.00 -28.42 2.76
N MET A 138 2.65 -28.95 3.82
CA MET A 138 2.83 -30.39 4.04
C MET A 138 1.51 -31.14 4.12
N ASP A 139 0.62 -30.69 5.00
CA ASP A 139 -0.70 -31.30 5.19
C ASP A 139 -1.58 -31.14 3.95
N ALA A 140 -1.54 -29.99 3.28
CA ALA A 140 -2.28 -29.78 2.04
C ALA A 140 -1.85 -30.75 0.94
N PHE A 141 -0.55 -30.87 0.68
CA PHE A 141 -0.01 -31.82 -0.30
C PHE A 141 -0.33 -33.27 0.08
N SER A 142 -0.14 -33.65 1.34
CA SER A 142 -0.39 -35.01 1.84
C SER A 142 -1.87 -35.41 1.71
N ILE A 143 -2.80 -34.50 2.03
CA ILE A 143 -4.25 -34.72 1.89
C ILE A 143 -4.66 -34.80 0.42
N VAL A 144 -4.06 -33.97 -0.45
CA VAL A 144 -4.36 -33.92 -1.89
C VAL A 144 -3.79 -35.12 -2.67
N ARG A 145 -2.72 -35.76 -2.20
CA ARG A 145 -2.08 -36.92 -2.87
C ARG A 145 -2.51 -38.29 -2.32
N GLU A 146 -3.14 -38.34 -1.14
CA GLU A 146 -3.58 -39.56 -0.45
C GLU A 146 -2.46 -40.58 -0.15
N ASN A 147 -1.19 -40.18 -0.26
CA ASN A 147 -0.02 -41.06 -0.05
C ASN A 147 1.20 -40.26 0.45
N THR A 148 1.84 -40.73 1.51
CA THR A 148 2.94 -40.04 2.22
C THR A 148 4.33 -40.51 1.78
N GLY A 149 4.52 -40.82 0.49
CA GLY A 149 5.78 -41.36 -0.04
C GLY A 149 6.35 -40.58 -1.23
N GLN A 150 5.70 -39.49 -1.64
CA GLN A 150 6.14 -38.64 -2.74
C GLN A 150 6.62 -37.28 -2.25
N LYS A 151 7.42 -36.62 -3.09
CA LYS A 151 8.10 -35.37 -2.79
C LYS A 151 7.54 -34.25 -3.66
N LEU A 152 7.63 -33.01 -3.21
CA LEU A 152 7.15 -31.82 -3.93
C LEU A 152 8.28 -30.81 -4.11
N VAL A 153 8.38 -30.19 -5.29
CA VAL A 153 9.04 -28.89 -5.42
C VAL A 153 8.01 -27.83 -5.78
N VAL A 154 7.94 -26.79 -4.96
CA VAL A 154 7.24 -25.54 -5.32
C VAL A 154 8.23 -24.60 -5.98
N VAL A 155 7.94 -24.17 -7.20
CA VAL A 155 8.65 -23.09 -7.87
C VAL A 155 7.90 -21.77 -7.64
N LEU A 156 8.56 -20.79 -7.02
CA LEU A 156 8.04 -19.43 -6.83
C LEU A 156 8.76 -18.49 -7.82
N ASP A 157 8.17 -18.30 -8.99
CA ASP A 157 8.70 -17.42 -10.04
C ASP A 157 8.34 -15.94 -9.77
N GLN A 158 9.29 -15.05 -10.07
CA GLN A 158 9.21 -13.59 -9.84
C GLN A 158 8.88 -13.18 -8.39
N ALA A 159 9.61 -13.72 -7.40
CA ALA A 159 9.33 -13.52 -5.98
C ALA A 159 9.39 -12.04 -5.52
N GLU A 160 10.09 -11.16 -6.25
CA GLU A 160 10.03 -9.71 -6.06
C GLU A 160 8.61 -9.12 -6.18
N GLN A 161 7.70 -9.74 -6.94
CA GLN A 161 6.31 -9.30 -7.07
C GLN A 161 5.54 -9.36 -5.75
N LEU A 162 6.02 -10.14 -4.75
CA LEU A 162 5.46 -10.14 -3.40
C LEU A 162 5.54 -8.77 -2.72
N LEU A 163 6.49 -7.90 -3.10
CA LEU A 163 6.59 -6.53 -2.59
C LEU A 163 5.38 -5.64 -2.96
N ARG A 164 4.54 -6.09 -3.90
CA ARG A 164 3.27 -5.45 -4.30
C ARG A 164 2.04 -6.06 -3.60
N CYS A 165 2.22 -7.04 -2.72
CA CYS A 165 1.14 -7.65 -1.95
C CYS A 165 0.97 -6.96 -0.59
N THR A 166 -0.19 -7.15 0.06
CA THR A 166 -0.41 -6.61 1.42
C THR A 166 0.55 -7.27 2.44
N GLU A 167 0.86 -6.55 3.52
CA GLU A 167 1.70 -7.06 4.64
C GLU A 167 1.21 -8.42 5.16
N ALA A 168 -0.12 -8.62 5.22
CA ALA A 168 -0.75 -9.88 5.60
C ALA A 168 -0.55 -11.00 4.56
N THR A 169 -0.71 -10.70 3.26
CA THR A 169 -0.48 -11.65 2.16
C THR A 169 1.00 -12.06 2.08
N ILE A 170 1.92 -11.12 2.28
CA ILE A 170 3.37 -11.39 2.34
C ILE A 170 3.68 -12.29 3.54
N LYS A 171 3.13 -11.97 4.71
CA LYS A 171 3.30 -12.78 5.93
C LYS A 171 2.84 -14.22 5.70
N GLU A 172 1.62 -14.40 5.18
CA GLU A 172 1.02 -15.71 4.91
C GLU A 172 1.84 -16.51 3.89
N ALA A 173 2.20 -15.92 2.75
CA ALA A 173 2.99 -16.59 1.72
C ALA A 173 4.39 -16.99 2.23
N THR A 174 5.02 -16.15 3.05
CA THR A 174 6.34 -16.45 3.63
C THR A 174 6.28 -17.44 4.78
N GLU A 175 5.19 -17.52 5.54
CA GLU A 175 4.96 -18.58 6.54
C GLU A 175 4.65 -19.94 5.89
N LEU A 176 4.02 -19.92 4.72
CA LEU A 176 3.65 -21.13 3.97
C LEU A 176 4.81 -21.73 3.17
N LEU A 177 5.67 -20.89 2.57
CA LEU A 177 6.77 -21.31 1.69
C LEU A 177 8.16 -21.26 2.35
N PHE A 178 8.36 -20.41 3.35
CA PHE A 178 9.64 -20.24 4.05
C PHE A 178 9.48 -20.32 5.58
N PRO A 179 8.81 -21.36 6.12
CA PRO A 179 8.61 -21.52 7.55
C PRO A 179 9.92 -21.62 8.34
N GLU A 180 9.88 -21.24 9.62
CA GLU A 180 11.07 -21.31 10.50
C GLU A 180 11.45 -22.72 10.91
N ARG A 181 10.49 -23.66 10.85
CA ARG A 181 10.73 -25.10 10.94
C ARG A 181 10.76 -25.63 9.51
N SER A 182 11.77 -26.46 9.19
CA SER A 182 11.88 -27.06 7.86
C SER A 182 10.61 -27.83 7.47
N LEU A 183 10.28 -27.78 6.18
CA LEU A 183 9.26 -28.63 5.53
C LEU A 183 9.71 -30.11 5.41
N GLY A 184 10.84 -30.48 6.03
CA GLY A 184 11.47 -31.78 5.89
C GLY A 184 12.27 -31.88 4.58
N ASN A 185 12.58 -33.12 4.19
CA ASN A 185 13.34 -33.39 2.95
C ASN A 185 12.42 -33.70 1.74
N GLU A 186 11.12 -33.81 1.99
CA GLU A 186 10.10 -34.20 1.02
C GLU A 186 9.55 -33.00 0.24
N VAL A 187 9.38 -31.84 0.88
CA VAL A 187 8.89 -30.63 0.21
C VAL A 187 9.97 -29.55 0.19
N LYS A 188 10.26 -29.04 -1.01
CA LYS A 188 11.34 -28.09 -1.29
C LYS A 188 10.80 -26.87 -2.04
N VAL A 189 11.43 -25.70 -1.88
CA VAL A 189 11.01 -24.45 -2.54
C VAL A 189 12.14 -23.83 -3.35
N LEU A 190 11.96 -23.73 -4.66
CA LEU A 190 12.84 -22.99 -5.57
C LEU A 190 12.22 -21.62 -5.88
N ALA A 191 12.76 -20.54 -5.35
CA ALA A 191 12.31 -19.18 -5.68
C ALA A 191 13.26 -18.53 -6.70
N THR A 192 12.74 -17.71 -7.61
CA THR A 192 13.57 -16.78 -8.40
C THR A 192 13.45 -15.38 -7.82
N LEU A 193 14.56 -14.68 -7.66
CA LEU A 193 14.59 -13.29 -7.20
C LEU A 193 15.42 -12.41 -8.15
N ARG A 194 14.88 -11.25 -8.52
CA ARG A 194 15.64 -10.18 -9.16
C ARG A 194 16.64 -9.54 -8.18
N ALA A 195 17.93 -9.51 -8.56
CA ALA A 195 19.01 -9.08 -7.68
C ALA A 195 18.92 -7.62 -7.21
N ASP A 196 18.30 -6.74 -8.01
CA ASP A 196 18.00 -5.34 -7.65
C ASP A 196 16.91 -5.21 -6.57
N PHE A 197 16.11 -6.26 -6.33
CA PHE A 197 15.15 -6.35 -5.23
C PHE A 197 15.67 -7.08 -3.99
N LEU A 198 16.94 -7.51 -3.96
CA LEU A 198 17.55 -8.18 -2.81
C LEU A 198 17.53 -7.29 -1.55
N ASN A 199 17.88 -6.01 -1.68
CA ASN A 199 17.85 -5.06 -0.57
C ASN A 199 16.42 -4.79 -0.05
N PRO A 200 15.43 -4.47 -0.91
CA PRO A 200 14.01 -4.46 -0.52
C PRO A 200 13.52 -5.72 0.22
N VAL A 201 13.88 -6.91 -0.27
CA VAL A 201 13.51 -8.20 0.35
C VAL A 201 14.13 -8.36 1.74
N LEU A 202 15.41 -7.99 1.92
CA LEU A 202 16.09 -8.05 3.21
C LEU A 202 15.59 -6.99 4.20
N ALA A 203 15.19 -5.82 3.73
CA ALA A 203 14.63 -4.74 4.55
C ALA A 203 13.18 -5.01 5.02
N HIS A 204 12.42 -5.83 4.29
CA HIS A 204 11.02 -6.09 4.61
C HIS A 204 10.86 -7.15 5.74
N PRO A 205 10.12 -6.86 6.84
CA PRO A 205 10.09 -7.68 8.05
C PRO A 205 9.75 -9.17 7.89
N HIS A 206 9.02 -9.53 6.83
CA HIS A 206 8.60 -10.91 6.56
C HIS A 206 9.33 -11.58 5.38
N LEU A 207 9.97 -10.83 4.47
CA LEU A 207 10.60 -11.38 3.26
C LEU A 207 12.06 -11.77 3.49
N GLY A 208 12.76 -11.14 4.44
CA GLY A 208 14.13 -11.52 4.81
C GLY A 208 14.26 -12.99 5.29
N ARG A 209 13.17 -13.70 5.56
CA ARG A 209 13.19 -15.15 5.85
C ARG A 209 13.40 -16.03 4.61
N MET A 210 13.10 -15.53 3.41
CA MET A 210 13.32 -16.20 2.14
C MET A 210 14.82 -16.29 1.80
N VAL A 211 15.59 -15.26 2.19
CA VAL A 211 17.01 -15.08 1.89
C VAL A 211 17.81 -15.29 3.19
N ARG A 212 18.20 -16.53 3.49
CA ARG A 212 18.84 -16.92 4.75
C ARG A 212 20.12 -17.73 4.52
N GLY A 213 21.24 -17.19 5.00
CA GLY A 213 22.53 -17.89 5.02
C GLY A 213 23.05 -18.21 3.62
N ASP A 214 23.18 -19.50 3.33
CA ASP A 214 23.75 -20.06 2.10
C ASP A 214 22.68 -20.57 1.12
N ASN A 215 21.39 -20.27 1.34
CA ASN A 215 20.30 -20.71 0.47
C ASN A 215 20.17 -19.94 -0.85
N VAL A 216 21.08 -19.01 -1.14
CA VAL A 216 21.05 -18.16 -2.35
C VAL A 216 22.04 -18.67 -3.38
N VAL A 217 21.56 -19.00 -4.58
CA VAL A 217 22.39 -19.30 -5.75
C VAL A 217 22.38 -18.08 -6.67
N TYR A 218 23.55 -17.47 -6.87
CA TYR A 218 23.67 -16.27 -7.70
C TYR A 218 23.85 -16.63 -9.19
N LEU A 219 22.89 -16.23 -10.02
CA LEU A 219 22.92 -16.42 -11.47
C LEU A 219 23.42 -15.15 -12.16
N ALA A 220 24.69 -15.16 -12.57
CA ALA A 220 25.28 -14.11 -13.39
C ALA A 220 24.62 -14.03 -14.78
N SER A 221 24.87 -12.93 -15.52
CA SER A 221 24.62 -12.89 -16.97
C SER A 221 25.36 -14.04 -17.67
N MET A 222 24.85 -14.49 -18.83
CA MET A 222 25.51 -15.52 -19.63
C MET A 222 26.87 -15.03 -20.13
N SER A 223 27.87 -15.89 -20.10
CA SER A 223 29.12 -15.70 -20.85
C SER A 223 28.89 -15.90 -22.36
N GLN A 224 29.83 -15.44 -23.19
CA GLN A 224 29.73 -15.55 -24.65
C GLN A 224 29.57 -17.01 -25.13
N ASP A 225 30.25 -17.96 -24.48
CA ASP A 225 30.12 -19.40 -24.78
C ASP A 225 28.74 -19.97 -24.44
N GLN A 226 28.15 -19.52 -23.33
CA GLN A 226 26.80 -19.93 -22.92
C GLN A 226 25.75 -19.35 -23.87
N LEU A 227 25.91 -18.08 -24.26
CA LEU A 227 25.02 -17.44 -25.22
C LEU A 227 25.19 -18.04 -26.64
N ARG A 228 26.41 -18.46 -27.03
CA ARG A 228 26.65 -19.17 -28.29
C ARG A 228 25.87 -20.48 -28.33
N LYS A 229 25.84 -21.25 -27.23
CA LYS A 229 25.03 -22.47 -27.10
C LYS A 229 23.53 -22.19 -27.21
N VAL A 230 23.04 -21.09 -26.63
CA VAL A 230 21.63 -20.67 -26.74
C VAL A 230 21.26 -20.28 -28.18
N ILE A 231 22.17 -19.66 -28.92
CA ILE A 231 21.95 -19.28 -30.32
C ILE A 231 22.01 -20.52 -31.22
N ALA A 232 23.11 -21.29 -31.17
CA ALA A 232 23.35 -22.38 -32.11
C ALA A 232 22.52 -23.65 -31.82
N GLY A 233 22.45 -24.07 -30.54
CA GLY A 233 21.87 -25.35 -30.12
C GLY A 233 20.46 -25.66 -30.68
N PRO A 234 19.52 -24.70 -30.70
CA PRO A 234 18.18 -24.95 -31.26
C PRO A 234 18.15 -25.21 -32.77
N LEU A 235 19.22 -24.89 -33.51
CA LEU A 235 19.37 -25.24 -34.93
C LEU A 235 20.33 -26.41 -35.16
N GLU A 236 21.23 -26.73 -34.23
CA GLU A 236 22.10 -27.93 -34.30
C GLU A 236 21.30 -29.25 -34.36
N GLN A 237 20.02 -29.22 -33.95
CA GLN A 237 19.06 -30.33 -34.06
C GLN A 237 18.34 -30.41 -35.42
N LEU A 238 18.50 -29.42 -36.31
CA LEU A 238 17.81 -29.30 -37.60
C LEU A 238 18.80 -29.44 -38.77
N SER A 239 18.46 -30.28 -39.75
CA SER A 239 19.35 -30.58 -40.89
C SER A 239 19.33 -29.55 -42.01
N ASP A 240 18.22 -28.81 -42.17
CA ASP A 240 17.93 -28.00 -43.37
C ASP A 240 17.81 -26.49 -43.07
N VAL A 241 18.26 -26.04 -41.88
CA VAL A 241 18.16 -24.65 -41.42
C VAL A 241 19.41 -24.28 -40.62
N GLY A 242 20.15 -23.26 -41.06
CA GLY A 242 21.33 -22.74 -40.36
C GLY A 242 21.34 -21.22 -40.18
N TYR A 243 22.56 -20.70 -40.01
CA TYR A 243 22.88 -19.27 -39.94
C TYR A 243 23.82 -18.91 -41.09
N GLU A 244 23.63 -17.74 -41.71
CA GLU A 244 24.63 -17.20 -42.62
C GLU A 244 26.00 -17.06 -41.92
N PRO A 245 27.14 -17.29 -42.61
CA PRO A 245 28.47 -17.26 -42.01
C PRO A 245 28.75 -15.95 -41.24
N GLY A 246 29.20 -16.09 -39.99
CA GLY A 246 29.51 -14.98 -39.09
C GLY A 246 28.30 -14.29 -38.43
N LEU A 247 27.06 -14.69 -38.74
CA LEU A 247 25.87 -14.09 -38.11
C LEU A 247 25.78 -14.40 -36.61
N ILE A 248 26.18 -15.61 -36.18
CA ILE A 248 26.23 -15.97 -34.76
C ILE A 248 27.20 -15.05 -34.01
N ASP A 249 28.39 -14.81 -34.57
CA ASP A 249 29.41 -13.96 -33.94
C ASP A 249 28.94 -12.50 -33.87
N ARG A 250 28.33 -12.00 -34.95
CA ARG A 250 27.70 -10.68 -34.98
C ARG A 250 26.61 -10.52 -33.91
N ILE A 251 25.75 -11.53 -33.70
CA ILE A 251 24.73 -11.53 -32.65
C ILE A 251 25.37 -11.55 -31.25
N LEU A 252 26.48 -12.27 -31.06
CA LEU A 252 27.17 -12.34 -29.77
C LEU A 252 27.83 -11.02 -29.38
N ASP A 253 28.48 -10.34 -30.33
CA ASP A 253 29.11 -9.05 -30.10
C ASP A 253 28.06 -7.97 -29.74
N ASP A 254 26.96 -7.93 -30.49
CA ASP A 254 25.80 -7.03 -30.28
C ASP A 254 25.08 -7.28 -28.94
N ALA A 255 25.21 -8.49 -28.38
CA ALA A 255 24.57 -8.92 -27.15
C ALA A 255 25.43 -8.77 -25.88
N ILE A 256 26.76 -8.65 -25.99
CA ILE A 256 27.67 -8.62 -24.84
C ILE A 256 27.42 -7.40 -23.93
N ASP A 257 27.21 -6.22 -24.52
CA ASP A 257 26.96 -4.97 -23.80
C ASP A 257 25.46 -4.75 -23.49
N ALA A 258 24.57 -5.64 -23.94
CA ALA A 258 23.12 -5.43 -23.88
C ALA A 258 22.52 -5.81 -22.51
N PRO A 259 21.96 -4.85 -21.72
CA PRO A 259 21.38 -5.15 -20.42
C PRO A 259 20.10 -5.98 -20.56
N GLY A 260 20.16 -7.25 -20.15
CA GLY A 260 19.07 -8.21 -20.36
C GLY A 260 19.11 -8.85 -21.76
N ALA A 261 20.30 -9.09 -22.31
CA ALA A 261 20.54 -9.64 -23.64
C ALA A 261 19.71 -10.88 -24.03
N LEU A 262 19.52 -11.86 -23.14
CA LEU A 262 18.91 -13.15 -23.51
C LEU A 262 17.46 -13.00 -24.04
N PRO A 263 16.54 -12.25 -23.40
CA PRO A 263 15.25 -11.87 -23.99
C PRO A 263 15.35 -11.16 -25.35
N LEU A 264 16.34 -10.28 -25.55
CA LEU A 264 16.55 -9.57 -26.82
C LEU A 264 16.95 -10.56 -27.92
N VAL A 265 17.92 -11.43 -27.64
CA VAL A 265 18.36 -12.53 -28.52
C VAL A 265 17.21 -13.50 -28.79
N GLY A 266 16.40 -13.86 -27.79
CA GLY A 266 15.23 -14.73 -27.97
C GLY A 266 14.19 -14.16 -28.93
N LEU A 267 13.88 -12.86 -28.82
CA LEU A 267 13.00 -12.19 -29.78
C LEU A 267 13.66 -12.03 -31.16
N LEU A 268 14.94 -11.67 -31.22
CA LEU A 268 15.70 -11.57 -32.47
C LEU A 268 15.65 -12.89 -33.24
N LEU A 269 16.01 -14.01 -32.62
CA LEU A 269 16.02 -15.32 -33.27
C LEU A 269 14.62 -15.76 -33.71
N GLN A 270 13.56 -15.44 -32.96
CA GLN A 270 12.17 -15.65 -33.39
C GLN A 270 11.81 -14.81 -34.63
N GLN A 271 12.24 -13.54 -34.69
CA GLN A 271 12.00 -12.63 -35.82
C GLN A 271 12.86 -12.98 -37.05
N LEU A 272 14.07 -13.53 -36.85
CA LEU A 272 14.91 -14.08 -37.91
C LEU A 272 14.34 -15.38 -38.48
N TRP A 273 13.91 -16.31 -37.62
CA TRP A 273 13.24 -17.54 -38.04
C TRP A 273 11.99 -17.25 -38.88
N ALA A 274 11.22 -16.22 -38.53
CA ALA A 274 10.06 -15.77 -39.31
C ALA A 274 10.41 -15.12 -40.67
N ARG A 275 11.67 -14.74 -40.90
CA ARG A 275 12.18 -14.11 -42.14
C ARG A 275 13.34 -14.90 -42.79
N ARG A 276 13.47 -16.18 -42.44
CA ARG A 276 14.55 -17.06 -42.95
C ARG A 276 14.38 -17.30 -44.45
N ALA A 277 15.49 -17.31 -45.20
CA ALA A 277 15.50 -17.42 -46.66
C ALA A 277 16.30 -18.66 -47.08
N HIS A 278 15.73 -19.50 -47.96
CA HIS A 278 16.33 -20.76 -48.40
C HIS A 278 16.74 -21.73 -47.27
N GLY A 279 16.09 -21.62 -46.11
CA GLY A 279 16.41 -22.33 -44.87
C GLY A 279 17.06 -21.45 -43.83
N ASP A 280 18.02 -20.58 -44.23
CA ASP A 280 18.94 -19.91 -43.31
C ASP A 280 18.41 -18.60 -42.70
N LEU A 281 18.86 -18.33 -41.47
CA LEU A 281 18.74 -17.03 -40.82
C LEU A 281 19.82 -16.09 -41.37
N THR A 282 19.43 -14.92 -41.89
CA THR A 282 20.29 -14.06 -42.71
C THR A 282 20.69 -12.74 -42.05
N HIS A 283 21.85 -12.19 -42.45
CA HIS A 283 22.29 -10.83 -42.12
C HIS A 283 21.30 -9.78 -42.61
N ALA A 284 20.68 -9.98 -43.78
CA ALA A 284 19.66 -9.07 -44.30
C ALA A 284 18.43 -9.01 -43.40
N ALA A 285 17.94 -10.16 -42.91
CA ALA A 285 16.86 -10.21 -41.92
C ALA A 285 17.28 -9.51 -40.60
N TYR A 286 18.50 -9.77 -40.12
CA TYR A 286 19.07 -9.15 -38.91
C TYR A 286 19.16 -7.62 -39.00
N GLU A 287 19.60 -7.08 -40.13
CA GLU A 287 19.67 -5.63 -40.35
C GLU A 287 18.27 -5.01 -40.46
N SER A 288 17.33 -5.69 -41.13
CA SER A 288 15.94 -5.20 -41.23
C SER A 288 15.19 -5.07 -39.90
N VAL A 289 15.58 -5.85 -38.88
CA VAL A 289 14.97 -5.77 -37.52
C VAL A 289 15.81 -4.95 -36.53
N GLY A 290 16.95 -4.39 -36.97
CA GLY A 290 17.79 -3.49 -36.16
C GLY A 290 18.71 -4.17 -35.14
N GLY A 291 19.08 -5.44 -35.34
CA GLY A 291 19.98 -6.18 -34.45
C GLY A 291 19.40 -6.48 -33.06
N VAL A 292 20.26 -6.88 -32.12
CA VAL A 292 19.86 -7.31 -30.76
C VAL A 292 19.26 -6.16 -29.97
N SER A 293 19.91 -4.99 -29.99
CA SER A 293 19.42 -3.81 -29.27
C SER A 293 18.18 -3.17 -29.91
N GLY A 294 18.01 -3.29 -31.23
CA GLY A 294 16.90 -2.68 -31.96
C GLY A 294 15.60 -3.49 -31.93
N VAL A 295 15.65 -4.83 -31.91
CA VAL A 295 14.47 -5.67 -32.19
C VAL A 295 13.26 -5.39 -31.29
N VAL A 296 13.45 -5.16 -29.99
CA VAL A 296 12.34 -4.82 -29.07
C VAL A 296 11.82 -3.41 -29.33
N ALA A 297 12.70 -2.44 -29.57
CA ALA A 297 12.30 -1.07 -29.85
C ALA A 297 11.51 -0.97 -31.17
N HIS A 298 12.00 -1.66 -32.21
CA HIS A 298 11.39 -1.71 -33.54
C HIS A 298 10.02 -2.42 -33.51
N HIS A 299 9.94 -3.61 -32.91
CA HIS A 299 8.66 -4.31 -32.73
C HIS A 299 7.66 -3.47 -31.94
N ALA A 300 8.07 -2.91 -30.80
CA ALA A 300 7.15 -2.17 -29.95
C ALA A 300 6.67 -0.84 -30.54
N GLU A 301 7.51 -0.17 -31.34
CA GLU A 301 7.14 1.09 -31.99
C GLU A 301 6.30 0.86 -33.26
N LEU A 302 6.53 -0.20 -34.04
CA LEU A 302 5.60 -0.62 -35.10
C LEU A 302 4.22 -0.94 -34.53
N VAL A 303 4.17 -1.77 -33.49
CA VAL A 303 2.92 -2.15 -32.81
C VAL A 303 2.20 -0.92 -32.25
N TRP A 304 2.92 0.08 -31.71
CA TRP A 304 2.31 1.33 -31.27
C TRP A 304 1.66 2.10 -32.43
N GLN A 305 2.38 2.27 -33.54
CA GLN A 305 1.91 3.01 -34.72
C GLN A 305 0.71 2.34 -35.40
N GLU A 306 0.57 1.03 -35.30
CA GLU A 306 -0.61 0.29 -35.78
C GLU A 306 -1.80 0.27 -34.80
N SER A 307 -1.60 0.61 -33.52
CA SER A 307 -2.59 0.36 -32.44
C SER A 307 -3.12 1.61 -31.74
N VAL A 308 -2.50 2.78 -31.94
CA VAL A 308 -2.78 4.02 -31.21
C VAL A 308 -2.90 5.20 -32.17
N ASP A 309 -4.12 5.73 -32.31
CA ASP A 309 -4.39 6.92 -33.14
C ASP A 309 -3.75 8.18 -32.52
N ASP A 310 -3.49 9.21 -33.35
CA ASP A 310 -2.98 10.51 -32.90
C ASP A 310 -3.88 11.17 -31.82
N GLN A 311 -5.20 10.93 -31.88
CA GLN A 311 -6.16 11.46 -30.92
C GLN A 311 -6.14 10.74 -29.56
N GLU A 312 -5.47 9.59 -29.46
CA GLU A 312 -5.48 8.73 -28.28
C GLU A 312 -4.13 8.64 -27.56
N GLN A 313 -3.09 9.31 -28.08
CA GLN A 313 -1.72 9.22 -27.55
C GLN A 313 -1.65 9.50 -26.04
N ASP A 314 -2.39 10.49 -25.52
CA ASP A 314 -2.44 10.80 -24.08
C ASP A 314 -3.00 9.65 -23.23
N GLU A 315 -4.06 9.00 -23.69
CA GLU A 315 -4.71 7.89 -22.98
C GLU A 315 -3.90 6.58 -23.13
N ALA A 316 -3.20 6.40 -24.25
CA ALA A 316 -2.22 5.32 -24.42
C ALA A 316 -0.96 5.51 -23.55
N LEU A 317 -0.48 6.75 -23.40
CA LEU A 317 0.62 7.07 -22.48
C LEU A 317 0.18 6.93 -21.01
N ALA A 318 -1.09 7.23 -20.69
CA ALA A 318 -1.66 6.94 -19.37
C ALA A 318 -1.81 5.43 -19.10
N LEU A 319 -2.21 4.63 -20.11
CA LEU A 319 -2.19 3.16 -20.07
C LEU A 319 -0.80 2.62 -19.74
N LEU A 320 0.24 3.10 -20.43
CA LEU A 320 1.63 2.69 -20.13
C LEU A 320 2.01 2.96 -18.68
N SER A 321 1.67 4.13 -18.13
CA SER A 321 1.88 4.43 -16.70
C SER A 321 1.04 3.55 -15.77
N GLY A 322 -0.18 3.15 -16.17
CA GLY A 322 -1.03 2.21 -15.45
C GLY A 322 -0.40 0.82 -15.28
N LEU A 323 0.44 0.41 -16.23
CA LEU A 323 1.09 -0.90 -16.31
C LEU A 323 2.46 -0.98 -15.60
N VAL A 324 2.86 0.09 -14.89
CA VAL A 324 4.12 0.17 -14.14
C VAL A 324 3.88 0.51 -12.67
N TRP A 325 4.67 -0.10 -11.78
CA TRP A 325 4.74 0.19 -10.35
C TRP A 325 6.18 0.50 -9.94
N LEU A 326 6.36 1.54 -9.13
CA LEU A 326 7.61 1.81 -8.42
C LEU A 326 7.38 1.56 -6.92
N GLN A 327 8.37 0.95 -6.26
CA GLN A 327 8.40 0.89 -4.81
C GLN A 327 8.62 2.31 -4.23
N PRO A 328 8.00 2.70 -3.10
CA PRO A 328 8.19 4.01 -2.47
C PRO A 328 9.66 4.48 -2.38
N ASP A 329 10.52 3.65 -1.77
CA ASP A 329 11.95 3.93 -1.62
C ASP A 329 12.80 3.46 -2.82
N GLY A 330 12.18 2.91 -3.87
CA GLY A 330 12.85 2.16 -4.92
C GLY A 330 12.98 2.92 -6.24
N ALA A 331 14.19 2.89 -6.81
CA ALA A 331 14.45 3.41 -8.15
C ALA A 331 13.95 2.49 -9.28
N VAL A 332 13.55 1.25 -8.96
CA VAL A 332 13.42 0.12 -9.88
C VAL A 332 11.94 -0.20 -10.17
N PRO A 333 11.52 -0.30 -11.44
CA PRO A 333 10.15 -0.64 -11.79
C PRO A 333 9.87 -2.15 -11.78
N LEU A 334 8.65 -2.48 -11.36
CA LEU A 334 7.97 -3.76 -11.58
C LEU A 334 6.78 -3.58 -12.52
N ARG A 335 6.43 -4.65 -13.24
CA ARG A 335 5.16 -4.72 -13.99
C ARG A 335 3.98 -4.56 -13.03
N ARG A 336 2.95 -3.82 -13.44
CA ARG A 336 1.67 -3.66 -12.72
C ARG A 336 0.55 -4.28 -13.54
N ARG A 337 -0.34 -5.02 -12.87
CA ARG A 337 -1.62 -5.45 -13.43
C ARG A 337 -2.58 -4.27 -13.36
N LEU A 338 -3.10 -3.86 -14.51
CA LEU A 338 -4.14 -2.84 -14.64
C LEU A 338 -5.49 -3.54 -14.83
N THR A 339 -6.53 -3.20 -14.04
CA THR A 339 -7.86 -3.79 -14.23
C THR A 339 -8.59 -3.13 -15.39
N ARG A 340 -9.53 -3.84 -16.02
CA ARG A 340 -10.42 -3.25 -17.06
C ARG A 340 -11.21 -2.04 -16.55
N GLU A 341 -11.49 -2.01 -15.26
CA GLU A 341 -12.20 -0.94 -14.56
C GLU A 341 -11.30 0.31 -14.43
N GLU A 342 -10.09 0.17 -13.88
CA GLU A 342 -9.10 1.26 -13.77
C GLU A 342 -8.62 1.78 -15.14
N ALA A 343 -8.57 0.91 -16.15
CA ALA A 343 -8.28 1.32 -17.51
C ALA A 343 -9.39 2.20 -18.11
N GLY A 344 -10.66 1.94 -17.78
CA GLY A 344 -11.79 2.50 -18.52
C GLY A 344 -11.82 2.05 -19.99
N GLN A 345 -12.83 2.49 -20.73
CA GLN A 345 -13.15 1.90 -22.03
C GLN A 345 -12.08 2.15 -23.12
N THR A 346 -11.54 3.36 -23.22
CA THR A 346 -10.54 3.73 -24.25
C THR A 346 -9.20 3.02 -24.01
N ARG A 347 -8.63 3.12 -22.81
CA ARG A 347 -7.36 2.45 -22.47
C ARG A 347 -7.48 0.93 -22.56
N TRP A 348 -8.64 0.37 -22.19
CA TRP A 348 -8.88 -1.07 -22.38
C TRP A 348 -8.92 -1.46 -23.86
N ARG A 349 -9.55 -0.68 -24.75
CA ARG A 349 -9.53 -0.96 -26.20
C ARG A 349 -8.09 -1.00 -26.72
N ILE A 350 -7.29 0.03 -26.42
CA ILE A 350 -5.86 0.07 -26.77
C ILE A 350 -5.11 -1.15 -26.19
N ALA A 351 -5.40 -1.52 -24.94
CA ALA A 351 -4.77 -2.68 -24.31
C ALA A 351 -5.10 -4.03 -25.00
N ASN A 352 -6.23 -4.14 -25.72
CA ASN A 352 -6.52 -5.32 -26.54
C ASN A 352 -5.67 -5.34 -27.82
N GLU A 353 -5.57 -4.21 -28.53
CA GLU A 353 -4.73 -4.09 -29.74
C GLU A 353 -3.24 -4.39 -29.46
N LEU A 354 -2.73 -3.84 -28.36
CA LEU A 354 -1.35 -4.09 -27.91
C LEU A 354 -1.14 -5.54 -27.41
N ALA A 355 -2.20 -6.23 -26.97
CA ALA A 355 -2.13 -7.63 -26.55
C ALA A 355 -2.18 -8.61 -27.74
N LEU A 356 -3.01 -8.35 -28.75
CA LEU A 356 -3.02 -9.11 -30.00
C LEU A 356 -1.62 -9.18 -30.64
N ARG A 357 -0.88 -8.07 -30.55
CA ARG A 357 0.49 -7.91 -31.05
C ARG A 357 1.60 -8.20 -30.00
N ARG A 358 1.24 -8.86 -28.90
CA ARG A 358 2.13 -9.38 -27.83
C ARG A 358 3.01 -8.35 -27.09
N LEU A 359 2.64 -7.06 -27.04
CA LEU A 359 3.25 -6.13 -26.09
C LEU A 359 2.63 -6.24 -24.69
N LEU A 360 1.35 -6.57 -24.62
CA LEU A 360 0.63 -6.84 -23.38
C LEU A 360 0.19 -8.31 -23.31
N VAL A 361 -0.13 -8.76 -22.09
CA VAL A 361 -0.85 -10.00 -21.82
C VAL A 361 -2.15 -9.62 -21.12
N LEU A 362 -3.28 -10.21 -21.57
CA LEU A 362 -4.58 -10.07 -20.91
C LEU A 362 -4.89 -11.34 -20.12
N ASN A 363 -5.21 -11.18 -18.84
CA ASN A 363 -5.58 -12.27 -17.95
C ASN A 363 -7.08 -12.19 -17.61
N ALA A 364 -7.83 -13.23 -17.99
CA ALA A 364 -9.24 -13.39 -17.64
C ALA A 364 -9.37 -14.25 -16.36
N GLY A 365 -9.11 -13.63 -15.20
CA GLY A 365 -9.30 -14.27 -13.90
C GLY A 365 -10.78 -14.43 -13.54
N SER A 366 -11.06 -15.21 -12.49
CA SER A 366 -12.43 -15.53 -12.00
C SER A 366 -13.13 -14.37 -11.28
N GLY A 367 -13.04 -13.14 -11.81
CA GLY A 367 -13.68 -11.95 -11.23
C GLY A 367 -13.52 -10.69 -12.08
N GLN A 368 -12.29 -10.40 -12.56
CA GLN A 368 -12.02 -9.26 -13.43
C GLN A 368 -10.99 -9.60 -14.52
N GLN A 369 -11.11 -8.92 -15.67
CA GLN A 369 -10.07 -8.91 -16.70
C GLN A 369 -8.97 -7.91 -16.31
N THR A 370 -7.71 -8.30 -16.51
CA THR A 370 -6.54 -7.43 -16.24
C THR A 370 -5.55 -7.45 -17.41
N ALA A 371 -4.78 -6.37 -17.55
CA ALA A 371 -3.69 -6.25 -18.51
C ALA A 371 -2.34 -6.08 -17.78
N GLU A 372 -1.27 -6.65 -18.32
CA GLU A 372 0.11 -6.51 -17.83
C GLU A 372 1.07 -6.41 -19.03
N LEU A 373 2.25 -5.78 -18.89
CA LEU A 373 3.30 -5.83 -19.92
C LEU A 373 3.75 -7.28 -20.15
N ALA A 374 3.87 -7.70 -21.42
CA ALA A 374 4.24 -9.07 -21.76
C ALA A 374 5.62 -9.48 -21.23
N HIS A 375 6.59 -8.56 -21.20
CA HIS A 375 7.91 -8.80 -20.63
C HIS A 375 8.54 -7.52 -20.05
N GLU A 376 9.37 -7.64 -19.01
CA GLU A 376 9.99 -6.49 -18.32
C GLU A 376 10.92 -5.67 -19.22
N ILE A 377 11.55 -6.31 -20.21
CA ILE A 377 12.52 -5.68 -21.13
C ILE A 377 11.93 -4.47 -21.88
N LEU A 378 10.61 -4.40 -22.02
CA LEU A 378 9.92 -3.24 -22.60
C LEU A 378 10.23 -1.95 -21.82
N MET A 379 10.43 -2.01 -20.50
CA MET A 379 10.72 -0.84 -19.67
C MET A 379 12.10 -0.22 -19.94
N THR A 380 13.04 -1.01 -20.45
CA THR A 380 14.43 -0.59 -20.68
C THR A 380 14.76 -0.44 -22.16
N ALA A 381 14.28 -1.34 -23.02
CA ALA A 381 14.61 -1.41 -24.43
C ALA A 381 13.64 -0.62 -25.35
N TRP A 382 12.37 -0.41 -24.97
CA TRP A 382 11.45 0.43 -25.76
C TRP A 382 11.55 1.90 -25.31
N PRO A 383 12.07 2.83 -26.14
CA PRO A 383 12.38 4.19 -25.68
C PRO A 383 11.15 4.98 -25.21
N ARG A 384 9.99 4.76 -25.85
CA ARG A 384 8.72 5.42 -25.53
C ARG A 384 8.24 5.09 -24.12
N LEU A 385 8.23 3.81 -23.73
CA LEU A 385 7.87 3.40 -22.38
C LEU A 385 8.90 3.86 -21.35
N ARG A 386 10.21 3.74 -21.65
CA ARG A 386 11.27 4.23 -20.76
C ARG A 386 11.13 5.72 -20.46
N GLN A 387 11.01 6.55 -21.50
CA GLN A 387 10.79 8.00 -21.37
C GLN A 387 9.50 8.31 -20.60
N ARG A 388 8.42 7.55 -20.80
CA ARG A 388 7.18 7.73 -20.04
C ARG A 388 7.34 7.40 -18.56
N VAL A 389 8.05 6.33 -18.21
CA VAL A 389 8.34 5.96 -16.80
C VAL A 389 9.26 6.98 -16.13
N ASP A 390 10.26 7.52 -16.83
CA ASP A 390 11.13 8.58 -16.30
C ASP A 390 10.37 9.90 -16.13
N ALA A 391 9.46 10.26 -17.04
CA ALA A 391 8.63 11.47 -16.94
C ALA A 391 7.57 11.38 -15.82
N ASP A 392 6.92 10.23 -15.66
CA ASP A 392 5.91 9.98 -14.63
C ASP A 392 6.52 9.55 -13.26
N ARG A 393 7.84 9.58 -13.09
CA ARG A 393 8.54 8.92 -11.97
C ARG A 393 8.05 9.35 -10.58
N GLU A 394 7.82 10.64 -10.36
CA GLU A 394 7.32 11.13 -9.06
C GLU A 394 5.85 10.76 -8.83
N PHE A 395 5.01 10.76 -9.88
CA PHE A 395 3.64 10.25 -9.81
C PHE A 395 3.61 8.75 -9.48
N LEU A 396 4.47 7.95 -10.12
CA LEU A 396 4.57 6.51 -9.92
C LEU A 396 5.06 6.14 -8.51
N LYS A 397 6.05 6.88 -7.95
CA LYS A 397 6.45 6.75 -6.53
C LYS A 397 5.29 7.05 -5.59
N VAL A 398 4.61 8.17 -5.80
CA VAL A 398 3.53 8.63 -4.91
C VAL A 398 2.31 7.70 -4.99
N ARG A 399 2.01 7.10 -6.14
CA ARG A 399 1.01 6.02 -6.22
C ARG A 399 1.47 4.77 -5.46
N GLY A 400 2.75 4.41 -5.52
CA GLY A 400 3.34 3.36 -4.69
C GLY A 400 3.21 3.62 -3.17
N GLU A 401 3.45 4.85 -2.72
CA GLU A 401 3.19 5.27 -1.33
C GLU A 401 1.71 5.18 -0.97
N LEU A 402 0.83 5.69 -1.84
CA LEU A 402 -0.62 5.71 -1.63
C LEU A 402 -1.16 4.29 -1.44
N ASP A 403 -0.76 3.35 -2.28
CA ASP A 403 -1.16 1.95 -2.24
C ASP A 403 -0.64 1.22 -0.99
N PHE A 404 0.59 1.52 -0.54
CA PHE A 404 1.15 1.03 0.73
C PHE A 404 0.35 1.53 1.95
N TYR A 405 0.02 2.82 2.00
CA TYR A 405 -0.79 3.40 3.08
C TYR A 405 -2.23 2.87 3.06
N ARG A 406 -2.82 2.71 1.87
CA ARG A 406 -4.17 2.17 1.63
C ARG A 406 -4.28 0.72 2.09
N SER A 407 -3.39 -0.15 1.61
CA SER A 407 -3.34 -1.58 1.96
C SER A 407 -3.28 -1.80 3.48
N ARG A 408 -2.51 -0.99 4.20
CA ARG A 408 -2.39 -1.08 5.67
C ARG A 408 -3.62 -0.53 6.41
N TRP A 409 -4.29 0.47 5.85
CA TRP A 409 -5.57 0.97 6.37
C TRP A 409 -6.70 -0.05 6.19
N GLU A 410 -6.81 -0.68 5.02
CA GLU A 410 -7.78 -1.73 4.72
C GLU A 410 -7.58 -2.96 5.60
N ALA A 411 -6.35 -3.49 5.68
CA ALA A 411 -6.00 -4.64 6.52
C ALA A 411 -6.29 -4.40 8.02
N ALA A 412 -6.24 -3.16 8.48
CA ALA A 412 -6.62 -2.75 9.83
C ALA A 412 -8.11 -2.40 9.98
N ALA A 413 -8.99 -3.03 9.19
CA ALA A 413 -10.44 -2.81 9.18
C ALA A 413 -10.84 -1.32 9.00
N ARG A 414 -10.19 -0.64 8.06
CA ARG A 414 -10.36 0.80 7.75
C ARG A 414 -10.13 1.72 8.97
N ASN A 415 -9.30 1.33 9.93
CA ASN A 415 -8.99 2.11 11.14
C ASN A 415 -8.40 3.49 10.80
N GLN A 416 -9.17 4.53 11.09
CA GLN A 416 -8.82 5.92 10.75
C GLN A 416 -7.46 6.39 11.33
N SER A 417 -6.93 5.75 12.37
CA SER A 417 -5.61 6.10 12.92
C SER A 417 -4.49 6.05 11.86
N LEU A 418 -4.58 5.12 10.89
CA LEU A 418 -3.59 4.87 9.85
C LEU A 418 -3.73 5.76 8.60
N LEU A 419 -4.81 6.53 8.47
CA LEU A 419 -4.95 7.52 7.39
C LEU A 419 -3.78 8.54 7.47
N PRO A 420 -3.15 8.89 6.32
CA PRO A 420 -1.96 9.75 6.27
C PRO A 420 -2.00 10.99 7.16
N SER A 421 -0.86 11.28 7.79
CA SER A 421 -0.69 12.54 8.54
C SER A 421 -0.43 13.70 7.56
N LEU A 422 -0.43 14.94 8.06
CA LEU A 422 -0.35 16.15 7.22
C LEU A 422 0.86 16.15 6.27
N ILE A 423 2.04 15.72 6.72
CA ILE A 423 3.26 15.81 5.90
C ILE A 423 3.23 14.81 4.73
N PRO A 424 2.99 13.49 4.94
CA PRO A 424 2.78 12.56 3.82
C PRO A 424 1.59 12.93 2.94
N LEU A 425 0.46 13.38 3.51
CA LEU A 425 -0.70 13.79 2.70
C LEU A 425 -0.36 14.98 1.79
N ALA A 426 0.37 15.98 2.28
CA ALA A 426 0.79 17.11 1.47
C ALA A 426 1.83 16.74 0.40
N ALA A 427 2.70 15.76 0.66
CA ALA A 427 3.61 15.21 -0.35
C ALA A 427 2.85 14.45 -1.45
N MET A 428 1.88 13.63 -1.07
CA MET A 428 0.97 12.95 -2.01
C MET A 428 0.17 13.95 -2.85
N GLU A 429 -0.45 14.95 -2.21
CA GLU A 429 -1.20 16.02 -2.90
C GLU A 429 -0.31 16.88 -3.82
N TYR A 430 1.01 16.90 -3.63
CA TYR A 430 1.96 17.56 -4.52
C TYR A 430 2.32 16.68 -5.73
N GLY A 431 2.66 15.41 -5.52
CA GLY A 431 3.00 14.47 -6.59
C GLY A 431 1.84 14.04 -7.50
N LEU A 432 0.59 14.23 -7.05
CA LEU A 432 -0.63 13.88 -7.79
C LEU A 432 -1.26 15.05 -8.57
N GLN A 433 -0.64 16.25 -8.60
CA GLN A 433 -1.24 17.44 -9.21
C GLN A 433 -1.58 17.22 -10.69
N GLY A 434 -2.87 17.35 -11.03
CA GLY A 434 -3.41 17.11 -12.37
C GLY A 434 -3.50 15.62 -12.77
N ARG A 435 -3.05 14.68 -11.94
CA ARG A 435 -2.96 13.24 -12.22
C ARG A 435 -3.87 12.36 -11.35
N GLU A 436 -4.68 12.95 -10.45
CA GLU A 436 -5.66 12.21 -9.65
C GLU A 436 -6.68 11.40 -10.49
N LYS A 437 -6.92 11.80 -11.75
CA LYS A 437 -7.76 11.05 -12.70
C LYS A 437 -7.15 9.72 -13.19
N ASP A 438 -5.86 9.49 -12.93
CA ASP A 438 -5.12 8.27 -13.31
C ASP A 438 -4.89 7.33 -12.10
N LEU A 439 -5.66 7.55 -11.03
CA LEU A 439 -5.78 6.67 -9.86
C LEU A 439 -7.07 5.85 -9.95
N SER A 440 -7.06 4.65 -9.39
CA SER A 440 -8.27 3.81 -9.20
C SER A 440 -9.29 4.47 -8.26
N GLU A 441 -10.55 4.02 -8.32
CA GLU A 441 -11.60 4.53 -7.43
C GLU A 441 -11.27 4.31 -5.94
N GLU A 442 -10.60 3.20 -5.60
CA GLU A 442 -10.16 2.88 -4.23
C GLU A 442 -9.07 3.84 -3.73
N GLU A 443 -8.08 4.16 -4.60
CA GLU A 443 -7.04 5.15 -4.33
C GLU A 443 -7.65 6.57 -4.16
N GLN A 444 -8.66 6.91 -4.96
CA GLN A 444 -9.39 8.18 -4.85
C GLN A 444 -10.26 8.25 -3.57
N GLU A 445 -10.97 7.18 -3.19
CA GLU A 445 -11.74 7.10 -1.92
C GLU A 445 -10.79 7.34 -0.73
N PHE A 446 -9.66 6.63 -0.71
CA PHE A 446 -8.67 6.72 0.36
C PHE A 446 -8.10 8.13 0.51
N LEU A 447 -7.71 8.78 -0.60
CA LEU A 447 -7.21 10.15 -0.60
C LEU A 447 -8.29 11.15 -0.14
N ALA A 448 -9.55 10.97 -0.57
CA ALA A 448 -10.68 11.80 -0.14
C ALA A 448 -10.97 11.65 1.37
N LEU A 449 -10.85 10.45 1.93
CA LEU A 449 -10.99 10.18 3.37
C LEU A 449 -9.85 10.82 4.19
N ALA A 450 -8.60 10.73 3.73
CA ALA A 450 -7.46 11.38 4.36
C ALA A 450 -7.64 12.92 4.39
N ARG A 451 -8.03 13.51 3.25
CA ARG A 451 -8.40 14.93 3.11
C ARG A 451 -9.52 15.33 4.07
N ARG A 452 -10.62 14.56 4.13
CA ARG A 452 -11.76 14.82 5.03
C ARG A 452 -11.34 14.82 6.49
N ARG A 453 -10.55 13.82 6.92
CA ARG A 453 -9.98 13.73 8.27
C ARG A 453 -9.09 14.91 8.61
N HIS A 454 -8.25 15.37 7.68
CA HIS A 454 -7.40 16.53 7.93
C HIS A 454 -8.19 17.83 8.03
N ARG A 455 -9.14 18.09 7.11
CA ARG A 455 -10.04 19.26 7.13
C ARG A 455 -10.85 19.35 8.43
N VAL A 456 -11.35 18.22 8.95
CA VAL A 456 -12.04 18.16 10.26
C VAL A 456 -11.07 18.49 11.41
N ARG A 457 -9.87 17.89 11.43
CA ARG A 457 -8.86 18.17 12.45
C ARG A 457 -8.37 19.63 12.44
N GLN A 458 -8.27 20.27 11.27
CA GLN A 458 -7.98 21.70 11.16
C GLN A 458 -9.09 22.56 11.78
N LYS A 459 -10.37 22.29 11.46
CA LYS A 459 -11.51 23.01 12.05
C LYS A 459 -11.55 22.87 13.58
N LEU A 460 -11.34 21.66 14.10
CA LEU A 460 -11.27 21.40 15.56
C LEU A 460 -10.08 22.10 16.23
N ARG A 461 -8.91 22.15 15.58
CA ARG A 461 -7.77 22.94 16.08
C ARG A 461 -8.03 24.44 16.04
N ALA A 462 -8.75 24.95 15.05
CA ALA A 462 -9.10 26.37 14.97
C ALA A 462 -10.05 26.79 16.09
N THR A 463 -11.09 25.99 16.39
CA THR A 463 -11.99 26.26 17.54
C THR A 463 -11.26 26.10 18.88
N TRP A 464 -10.44 25.06 19.04
CA TRP A 464 -9.66 24.85 20.28
C TRP A 464 -8.61 25.94 20.53
N ASN A 465 -7.92 26.42 19.48
CA ASN A 465 -7.02 27.57 19.61
C ASN A 465 -7.77 28.88 19.93
N SER A 466 -9.03 29.01 19.48
CA SER A 466 -9.88 30.15 19.81
C SER A 466 -10.28 30.15 21.28
N THR A 467 -10.67 29.00 21.84
CA THR A 467 -10.99 28.87 23.27
C THR A 467 -9.76 28.90 24.17
N ALA A 468 -8.64 28.31 23.77
CA ALA A 468 -7.37 28.34 24.53
C ALA A 468 -6.85 29.78 24.74
N ARG A 469 -7.03 30.68 23.76
CA ARG A 469 -6.73 32.12 23.90
C ARG A 469 -7.58 32.79 24.98
N LEU A 470 -8.84 32.37 25.15
CA LEU A 470 -9.69 32.86 26.24
C LEU A 470 -9.17 32.34 27.59
N PHE A 471 -8.95 31.03 27.73
CA PHE A 471 -8.40 30.43 28.97
C PHE A 471 -7.07 31.07 29.40
N GLY A 472 -6.19 31.41 28.45
CA GLY A 472 -4.94 32.13 28.72
C GLY A 472 -5.17 33.50 29.38
N ARG A 473 -6.13 34.30 28.88
CA ARG A 473 -6.45 35.62 29.43
C ARG A 473 -7.06 35.53 30.84
N TRP A 474 -7.96 34.56 31.06
CA TRP A 474 -8.53 34.31 32.39
C TRP A 474 -7.46 33.90 33.42
N ARG A 475 -6.48 33.08 33.03
CA ARG A 475 -5.38 32.69 33.95
C ARG A 475 -4.56 33.89 34.43
N TRP A 476 -4.28 34.86 33.54
CA TRP A 476 -3.61 36.10 33.93
C TRP A 476 -4.49 37.00 34.81
N ALA A 477 -5.79 37.11 34.51
CA ALA A 477 -6.73 37.87 35.34
C ALA A 477 -6.77 37.34 36.79
N HIS A 478 -6.83 36.02 37.00
CA HIS A 478 -6.79 35.43 38.34
C HIS A 478 -5.45 35.66 39.07
N ILE A 479 -4.31 35.63 38.37
CA ILE A 479 -3.00 35.94 38.97
C ILE A 479 -2.95 37.41 39.42
N ILE A 480 -3.45 38.34 38.59
CA ILE A 480 -3.54 39.77 38.93
C ILE A 480 -4.46 39.97 40.14
N PHE A 481 -5.64 39.37 40.15
CA PHE A 481 -6.60 39.47 41.26
C PHE A 481 -6.02 38.92 42.58
N ALA A 482 -5.36 37.75 42.55
CA ALA A 482 -4.67 37.21 43.72
C ALA A 482 -3.53 38.13 44.21
N SER A 483 -2.77 38.72 43.28
CA SER A 483 -1.70 39.68 43.65
C SER A 483 -2.24 40.97 44.27
N LEU A 484 -3.42 41.44 43.83
CA LEU A 484 -4.10 42.60 44.41
C LEU A 484 -4.62 42.31 45.82
N ILE A 485 -5.15 41.11 46.08
CA ILE A 485 -5.54 40.67 47.43
C ILE A 485 -4.31 40.62 48.35
N VAL A 486 -3.19 40.05 47.89
CA VAL A 486 -1.95 40.00 48.68
C VAL A 486 -1.42 41.43 48.94
N ALA A 487 -1.44 42.32 47.95
CA ALA A 487 -1.04 43.71 48.13
C ALA A 487 -1.94 44.46 49.14
N LEU A 488 -3.26 44.22 49.11
CA LEU A 488 -4.23 44.79 50.04
C LEU A 488 -4.02 44.27 51.47
N LEU A 489 -3.70 42.99 51.64
CA LEU A 489 -3.36 42.41 52.94
C LEU A 489 -2.05 42.99 53.49
N ILE A 490 -1.05 43.21 52.63
CA ILE A 490 0.23 43.83 53.03
C ILE A 490 0.05 45.30 53.43
N THR A 491 -0.71 46.10 52.68
CA THR A 491 -0.97 47.50 53.06
C THR A 491 -1.88 47.61 54.29
N GLY A 492 -2.86 46.72 54.43
CA GLY A 492 -3.67 46.59 55.65
C GLY A 492 -2.81 46.25 56.89
N TRP A 493 -1.91 45.28 56.77
CA TRP A 493 -0.97 44.92 57.85
C TRP A 493 0.01 46.05 58.18
N ALA A 494 0.57 46.71 57.17
CA ALA A 494 1.47 47.85 57.36
C ALA A 494 0.76 49.05 58.01
N GLY A 495 -0.47 49.35 57.60
CA GLY A 495 -1.30 50.40 58.22
C GLY A 495 -1.69 50.06 59.67
N MET A 496 -2.07 48.80 59.94
CA MET A 496 -2.35 48.34 61.30
C MET A 496 -1.10 48.41 62.19
N ARG A 497 0.08 48.04 61.65
CA ARG A 497 1.36 48.17 62.34
C ARG A 497 1.69 49.64 62.64
N ALA A 498 1.52 50.55 61.68
CA ALA A 498 1.74 51.97 61.88
C ALA A 498 0.78 52.57 62.92
N LEU A 499 -0.47 52.10 62.99
CA LEU A 499 -1.44 52.48 64.04
C LEU A 499 -1.03 51.97 65.43
N LEU A 500 -0.54 50.73 65.53
CA LEU A 500 0.01 50.16 66.76
C LEU A 500 1.26 50.91 67.23
N GLU A 501 2.19 51.21 66.33
CA GLU A 501 3.40 51.99 66.62
C GLU A 501 3.05 53.45 66.99
N SER A 502 2.08 54.09 66.32
CA SER A 502 1.64 55.46 66.68
C SER A 502 0.89 55.54 68.01
N SER A 503 0.06 54.54 68.33
CA SER A 503 -0.67 54.48 69.61
C SER A 503 0.26 54.21 70.79
N GLN A 504 1.32 53.42 70.59
CA GLN A 504 2.41 53.31 71.57
C GLN A 504 3.21 54.62 71.69
N ALA A 505 3.53 55.28 70.57
CA ALA A 505 4.35 56.50 70.57
C ALA A 505 3.64 57.74 71.15
N GLN A 506 2.30 57.83 71.08
CA GLN A 506 1.54 59.01 71.53
C GLN A 506 0.95 58.92 72.95
N GLY A 507 1.05 57.75 73.62
CA GLY A 507 0.75 57.62 75.05
C GLY A 507 -0.67 58.02 75.49
N ARG A 508 -1.64 58.05 74.57
CA ARG A 508 -3.02 58.46 74.81
C ARG A 508 -4.02 57.58 74.06
N LEU A 509 -4.60 56.63 74.79
CA LEU A 509 -5.93 56.10 74.52
C LEU A 509 -6.79 56.33 75.76
N ALA A 510 -7.74 57.24 75.66
CA ALA A 510 -8.80 57.39 76.65
C ALA A 510 -9.84 56.26 76.45
N PRO A 511 -10.52 55.75 77.49
CA PRO A 511 -11.37 54.55 77.36
C PRO A 511 -12.67 54.70 76.54
N SER A 512 -12.94 55.85 75.92
CA SER A 512 -14.23 56.17 75.27
C SER A 512 -14.41 55.57 73.87
N ASP A 513 -13.37 55.55 73.04
CA ASP A 513 -13.51 55.31 71.59
C ASP A 513 -12.89 53.98 71.12
N ALA A 514 -12.23 53.26 72.04
CA ALA A 514 -11.67 51.94 71.82
C ALA A 514 -12.64 50.89 71.23
N PRO A 515 -13.90 50.74 71.70
CA PRO A 515 -14.78 49.70 71.17
C PRO A 515 -15.16 49.95 69.71
N THR A 516 -15.37 51.21 69.30
CA THR A 516 -15.78 51.55 67.93
C THR A 516 -14.73 51.13 66.91
N VAL A 517 -13.46 51.47 67.16
CA VAL A 517 -12.34 51.10 66.27
C VAL A 517 -12.14 49.58 66.23
N VAL A 518 -12.17 48.90 67.39
CA VAL A 518 -11.98 47.44 67.46
C VAL A 518 -13.14 46.69 66.79
N VAL A 519 -14.39 47.11 67.00
CA VAL A 519 -15.57 46.50 66.35
C VAL A 519 -15.54 46.72 64.84
N THR A 520 -15.17 47.91 64.35
CA THR A 520 -15.02 48.14 62.91
C THR A 520 -13.91 47.27 62.30
N ILE A 521 -12.76 47.12 62.97
CA ILE A 521 -11.67 46.24 62.51
C ILE A 521 -12.11 44.77 62.51
N VAL A 522 -12.75 44.29 63.58
CA VAL A 522 -13.24 42.90 63.67
C VAL A 522 -14.31 42.63 62.61
N ALA A 523 -15.24 43.56 62.36
CA ALA A 523 -16.23 43.44 61.30
C ALA A 523 -15.57 43.37 59.92
N LEU A 524 -14.58 44.24 59.63
CA LEU A 524 -13.86 44.26 58.36
C LEU A 524 -13.07 42.96 58.14
N CYS A 525 -12.34 42.50 59.16
CA CYS A 525 -11.61 41.23 59.11
C CYS A 525 -12.55 40.02 58.94
N THR A 526 -13.73 40.03 59.58
CA THR A 526 -14.72 38.95 59.45
C THR A 526 -15.35 38.93 58.05
N ALA A 527 -15.67 40.10 57.49
CA ALA A 527 -16.17 40.23 56.12
C ALA A 527 -15.12 39.76 55.09
N CYS A 528 -13.87 40.19 55.22
CA CYS A 528 -12.77 39.71 54.37
C CYS A 528 -12.54 38.20 54.53
N GLY A 529 -12.61 37.65 55.75
CA GLY A 529 -12.48 36.21 56.01
C GLY A 529 -13.60 35.40 55.35
N GLY A 530 -14.85 35.86 55.46
CA GLY A 530 -16.00 35.25 54.80
C GLY A 530 -15.89 35.25 53.27
N LEU A 531 -15.45 36.37 52.68
CA LEU A 531 -15.23 36.49 51.23
C LEU A 531 -14.10 35.56 50.74
N VAL A 532 -12.96 35.51 51.45
CA VAL A 532 -11.87 34.57 51.11
C VAL A 532 -12.33 33.12 51.25
N GLY A 533 -13.11 32.79 52.30
CA GLY A 533 -13.70 31.46 52.47
C GLY A 533 -14.67 31.07 51.35
N ALA A 534 -15.54 31.98 50.92
CA ALA A 534 -16.46 31.75 49.81
C ALA A 534 -15.71 31.52 48.48
N VAL A 535 -14.72 32.35 48.17
CA VAL A 535 -13.88 32.21 46.96
C VAL A 535 -13.11 30.89 46.96
N LEU A 536 -12.49 30.50 48.10
CA LEU A 536 -11.78 29.22 48.22
C LEU A 536 -12.73 28.01 48.09
N THR A 537 -13.95 28.10 48.62
CA THR A 537 -14.96 27.03 48.53
C THR A 537 -15.49 26.86 47.10
N ALA A 538 -15.74 27.98 46.40
CA ALA A 538 -16.10 27.97 44.99
C ALA A 538 -14.95 27.43 44.10
N TRP A 539 -13.70 27.81 44.41
CA TRP A 539 -12.52 27.30 43.73
C TRP A 539 -12.32 25.79 43.94
N ALA A 540 -12.51 25.29 45.16
CA ALA A 540 -12.46 23.86 45.45
C ALA A 540 -13.51 23.06 44.65
N LYS A 541 -14.77 23.52 44.64
CA LYS A 541 -15.83 22.95 43.78
C LYS A 541 -15.44 22.95 42.30
N TYR A 542 -14.90 24.06 41.79
CA TYR A 542 -14.49 24.18 40.39
C TYR A 542 -13.34 23.23 40.02
N VAL A 543 -12.34 23.08 40.89
CA VAL A 543 -11.23 22.14 40.69
C VAL A 543 -11.73 20.70 40.71
N GLN A 544 -12.67 20.36 41.59
CA GLN A 544 -13.27 19.03 41.69
C GLN A 544 -14.15 18.69 40.48
N ALA A 545 -14.97 19.64 40.00
CA ALA A 545 -15.80 19.48 38.80
C ALA A 545 -14.97 19.29 37.50
N ARG A 546 -13.70 19.73 37.49
CA ARG A 546 -12.79 19.65 36.34
C ARG A 546 -12.41 18.22 35.92
N GLY A 547 -12.79 17.21 36.71
CA GLY A 547 -12.66 15.78 36.37
C GLY A 547 -13.93 15.11 35.84
N GLN A 548 -15.05 15.84 35.69
CA GLN A 548 -16.35 15.30 35.27
C GLN A 548 -17.01 16.17 34.18
N ASN A 549 -18.25 15.84 33.79
CA ASN A 549 -18.87 16.27 32.53
C ASN A 549 -19.12 17.80 32.39
N ASP A 550 -19.15 18.28 31.15
CA ASP A 550 -19.32 19.70 30.80
C ASP A 550 -20.58 20.37 31.41
N ALA A 551 -21.66 19.61 31.62
CA ALA A 551 -22.89 20.14 32.20
C ALA A 551 -22.70 20.66 33.64
N ASP A 552 -21.93 19.92 34.45
CA ASP A 552 -21.66 20.30 35.84
C ASP A 552 -20.67 21.48 35.91
N LEU A 553 -19.74 21.55 34.95
CA LEU A 553 -18.85 22.71 34.78
C LEU A 553 -19.62 24.00 34.45
N VAL A 554 -20.72 23.91 33.69
CA VAL A 554 -21.61 25.07 33.42
C VAL A 554 -22.41 25.44 34.67
N ARG A 555 -22.94 24.47 35.42
CA ARG A 555 -23.68 24.73 36.67
C ARG A 555 -22.80 25.37 37.74
N ALA A 556 -21.57 24.87 37.94
CA ALA A 556 -20.60 25.45 38.87
C ALA A 556 -20.21 26.90 38.51
N LYS A 557 -20.08 27.23 37.21
CA LYS A 557 -19.86 28.62 36.76
C LYS A 557 -21.04 29.53 37.10
N ALA A 558 -22.27 29.06 36.97
CA ALA A 558 -23.46 29.84 37.30
C ALA A 558 -23.56 30.14 38.81
N GLU A 559 -23.16 29.20 39.68
CA GLU A 559 -23.02 29.46 41.12
C GLU A 559 -21.94 30.51 41.41
N MET A 560 -20.78 30.43 40.75
CA MET A 560 -19.66 31.35 40.98
C MET A 560 -20.01 32.81 40.62
N VAL A 561 -20.73 33.02 39.50
CA VAL A 561 -21.18 34.36 39.08
C VAL A 561 -22.25 34.95 40.03
N ARG A 562 -23.07 34.10 40.67
CA ARG A 562 -24.01 34.57 41.71
C ARG A 562 -23.27 35.04 42.96
N ALA A 563 -22.29 34.25 43.43
CA ALA A 563 -21.45 34.63 44.57
C ALA A 563 -20.65 35.93 44.32
N GLU A 564 -20.17 36.14 43.08
CA GLU A 564 -19.50 37.38 42.67
C GLU A 564 -20.47 38.59 42.67
N ALA A 565 -21.71 38.42 42.21
CA ALA A 565 -22.74 39.46 42.28
C ALA A 565 -23.19 39.78 43.71
N GLU A 566 -23.27 38.77 44.60
CA GLU A 566 -23.57 38.94 46.02
C GLU A 566 -22.41 39.65 46.75
N MET A 567 -21.16 39.31 46.44
CA MET A 567 -19.97 40.02 46.93
C MET A 567 -19.97 41.50 46.54
N LEU A 568 -20.31 41.84 45.30
CA LEU A 568 -20.37 43.22 44.82
C LEU A 568 -21.48 44.03 45.49
N ARG A 569 -22.63 43.41 45.79
CA ARG A 569 -23.71 44.02 46.60
C ARG A 569 -23.24 44.30 48.02
N ALA A 570 -22.66 43.30 48.69
CA ALA A 570 -22.13 43.47 50.05
C ALA A 570 -21.05 44.58 50.14
N GLN A 571 -20.21 44.75 49.10
CA GLN A 571 -19.28 45.89 49.03
C GLN A 571 -19.98 47.23 48.84
N SER A 572 -21.00 47.32 47.98
CA SER A 572 -21.81 48.53 47.79
C SER A 572 -22.47 48.98 49.09
N ASP A 573 -23.10 48.05 49.81
CA ASP A 573 -23.83 48.38 51.04
C ASP A 573 -22.89 48.71 52.20
N ALA A 574 -21.73 48.05 52.30
CA ALA A 574 -20.69 48.40 53.27
C ALA A 574 -20.05 49.79 53.01
N LEU A 575 -19.96 50.22 51.74
CA LEU A 575 -19.54 51.58 51.40
C LEU A 575 -20.61 52.61 51.78
N ARG A 576 -21.89 52.38 51.44
CA ARG A 576 -23.01 53.27 51.79
C ARG A 576 -23.17 53.47 53.29
N ALA A 577 -23.09 52.39 54.07
CA ALA A 577 -23.14 52.45 55.53
C ALA A 577 -22.01 53.32 56.13
N ARG A 578 -20.85 53.40 55.47
CA ARG A 578 -19.71 54.23 55.88
C ARG A 578 -19.89 55.72 55.53
N GLU A 579 -20.72 56.03 54.53
CA GLU A 579 -21.07 57.40 54.12
C GLU A 579 -22.36 57.91 54.78
N GLY A 580 -23.00 57.11 55.63
CA GLY A 580 -24.27 57.45 56.28
C GLY A 580 -25.49 57.37 55.36
N LEU A 581 -25.35 56.75 54.19
CA LEU A 581 -26.43 56.55 53.21
C LEU A 581 -27.21 55.26 53.52
N PRO A 582 -28.55 55.26 53.33
CA PRO A 582 -29.34 54.04 53.48
C PRO A 582 -28.96 52.98 52.44
N ALA A 583 -29.14 51.72 52.84
CA ALA A 583 -28.98 50.56 51.96
C ALA A 583 -29.95 50.63 50.77
N ILE A 584 -29.61 49.96 49.67
CA ILE A 584 -30.52 49.82 48.53
C ILE A 584 -31.50 48.70 48.86
N GLU A 585 -32.70 49.02 49.34
CA GLU A 585 -33.78 48.04 49.32
C GLU A 585 -34.07 47.64 47.85
N PRO A 586 -34.22 46.34 47.55
CA PRO A 586 -34.45 45.88 46.19
C PRO A 586 -35.83 46.36 45.74
N SER A 587 -35.86 47.30 44.80
CA SER A 587 -37.11 47.82 44.25
C SER A 587 -37.93 46.69 43.63
N ALA A 588 -39.09 46.42 44.23
CA ALA A 588 -40.19 45.75 43.55
C ALA A 588 -40.69 46.60 42.38
N GLU A 589 -41.54 46.01 41.53
CA GLU A 589 -42.22 46.69 40.42
C GLU A 589 -41.29 47.18 39.28
N GLY A 590 -40.60 46.20 38.68
CA GLY A 590 -40.14 46.24 37.29
C GLY A 590 -40.89 45.23 36.40
N GLU A 591 -42.15 44.92 36.71
CA GLU A 591 -42.91 43.91 35.97
C GLU A 591 -43.14 44.33 34.51
N THR A 592 -42.51 43.61 33.58
CA THR A 592 -43.05 43.51 32.22
C THR A 592 -43.85 42.22 32.14
N GLN A 593 -45.14 42.29 32.46
CA GLN A 593 -46.02 41.12 32.47
C GLN A 593 -46.09 40.49 31.07
N SER A 594 -45.64 39.24 30.96
CA SER A 594 -46.03 38.33 29.89
C SER A 594 -46.34 36.98 30.52
N GLN A 595 -47.56 36.50 30.31
CA GLN A 595 -48.14 35.43 31.11
C GLN A 595 -47.50 34.08 30.78
N SER A 596 -47.16 33.31 31.81
CA SER A 596 -46.98 31.86 31.65
C SER A 596 -48.35 31.18 31.70
N PRO A 597 -48.74 30.39 30.69
CA PRO A 597 -49.69 29.31 30.89
C PRO A 597 -48.97 28.12 31.54
N ASP A 598 -49.63 27.47 32.50
CA ASP A 598 -49.07 26.37 33.28
C ASP A 598 -48.64 25.16 32.44
N ALA A 599 -47.64 24.44 32.95
CA ALA A 599 -47.40 23.05 32.60
C ALA A 599 -48.05 22.13 33.64
N PRO A 600 -49.02 21.29 33.28
CA PRO A 600 -49.38 20.11 34.05
C PRO A 600 -48.63 18.87 33.52
N SER A 601 -48.03 18.11 34.44
CA SER A 601 -47.61 16.71 34.20
C SER A 601 -48.80 15.75 34.49
N PRO A 602 -48.63 14.42 34.50
CA PRO A 602 -48.64 13.60 33.29
C PRO A 602 -49.73 12.51 33.32
N GLY A 603 -50.22 12.03 32.16
CA GLY A 603 -51.19 10.91 32.17
C GLY A 603 -51.59 10.28 30.82
N GLN A 604 -51.40 8.96 30.75
CA GLN A 604 -52.25 7.94 30.10
C GLN A 604 -52.59 8.02 28.58
N SER A 605 -52.11 7.01 27.84
CA SER A 605 -52.79 6.16 26.80
C SER A 605 -53.93 6.74 25.92
N ARG A 606 -54.03 6.46 24.60
CA ARG A 606 -53.92 5.14 23.90
C ARG A 606 -53.53 5.27 22.40
N SER A 607 -53.29 4.10 21.77
CA SER A 607 -53.15 3.77 20.32
C SER A 607 -54.43 4.03 19.49
N PRO A 608 -54.52 3.74 18.15
CA PRO A 608 -53.64 2.96 17.23
C PRO A 608 -52.95 3.86 16.15
N GLU A 609 -52.39 3.43 14.99
CA GLU A 609 -52.27 2.13 14.25
C GLU A 609 -50.78 1.94 13.75
N GLY A 610 -50.32 1.27 12.68
CA GLY A 610 -50.87 0.61 11.46
C GLY A 610 -50.54 1.37 10.16
N PRO A 611 -50.21 0.72 8.99
CA PRO A 611 -49.92 -0.70 8.69
C PRO A 611 -48.41 -1.03 8.86
N ALA A 612 -47.92 -2.27 9.06
CA ALA A 612 -48.22 -3.63 8.58
C ALA A 612 -47.47 -4.04 7.28
N GLY A 613 -46.69 -5.13 7.36
CA GLY A 613 -45.93 -5.71 6.24
C GLY A 613 -45.11 -6.95 6.65
N GLY A 614 -45.46 -8.11 6.10
CA GLY A 614 -44.84 -9.42 6.37
C GLY A 614 -45.43 -10.15 7.59
N GLY A 615 -45.78 -11.45 7.53
CA GLY A 615 -45.92 -12.34 6.37
C GLY A 615 -45.48 -13.77 6.66
N GLU A 616 -46.36 -14.75 6.50
CA GLU A 616 -46.01 -16.18 6.63
C GLU A 616 -47.06 -17.09 5.95
N THR A 617 -46.72 -17.71 4.80
CA THR A 617 -47.15 -19.05 4.32
C THR A 617 -46.40 -19.40 3.04
#